data_AF-A0A7Z9XEV6-F1
#
_entry.id   AF-A0A7Z9XEV6-F1
#
_cell.length_a   1.000
_cell.length_b   1.000
_cell.length_c   1.000
_cell.angle_alpha   90.00
_cell.angle_beta   90.00
_cell.angle_gamma   90.00
#
_symmetry.space_group_name_H-M   'P 1'
#
loop_
_entity.id
_entity.type
_entity.pdbx_description
1 polymer ?
#
loop_
_entity_poly.entity_id
_entity_poly.type
_entity_poly.pdbx_seq_one_letter_code
_entity_poly.pdbx_strand_id
1 'polypeptide(L)' 'ALPQIPPRNVAWFKKGKWVHMAKIAFEKYFIRKMKKGTSEPLYEKYILKMMGIEKLPGKSK' A
#
# COMPACT_ATOMS: atom_id res chain seq x y z
N ALA A 1 33.65 -5.30 13.99
CA ALA A 1 32.88 -4.20 13.37
C ALA A 1 31.43 -4.32 13.82
N LEU A 2 30.84 -3.23 14.29
CA LEU A 2 29.40 -3.19 14.61
C LEU A 2 28.62 -3.13 13.28
N PRO A 3 27.59 -3.97 13.08
CA PRO A 3 26.74 -3.89 11.89
C PRO A 3 25.93 -2.58 11.92
N GLN A 4 26.03 -1.76 10.86
CA GLN A 4 25.34 -0.45 10.77
C GLN A 4 23.85 -0.52 10.49
N ILE A 5 23.30 -1.71 10.25
CA ILE A 5 21.89 -1.87 9.90
C ILE A 5 21.13 -2.38 11.12
N PRO A 6 20.16 -1.62 11.66
CA PRO A 6 19.36 -2.07 12.79
C PRO A 6 18.56 -3.32 12.41
N PRO A 7 18.25 -4.21 13.38
CA PRO A 7 17.50 -5.43 13.11
C PRO A 7 16.14 -5.08 12.50
N ARG A 8 15.88 -5.59 11.29
CA ARG A 8 14.58 -5.44 10.62
C ARG A 8 13.80 -6.74 10.78
N ASN A 9 12.59 -6.65 11.34
CA ASN A 9 11.71 -7.81 11.54
C ASN A 9 11.33 -8.50 10.22
N VAL A 10 11.18 -7.75 9.13
CA VAL A 10 10.94 -8.27 7.76
C VAL A 10 11.50 -7.30 6.72
N ALA A 11 12.13 -7.85 5.67
CA ALA A 11 12.62 -7.08 4.53
C ALA A 11 12.38 -7.87 3.25
N TRP A 12 11.41 -7.45 2.45
CA TRP A 12 11.17 -8.05 1.13
C TRP A 12 11.85 -7.21 0.05
N PHE A 13 12.73 -7.87 -0.71
CA PHE A 13 13.33 -7.31 -1.90
C PHE A 13 13.00 -8.21 -3.08
N LYS A 14 12.36 -7.65 -4.11
CA LYS A 14 12.01 -8.36 -5.34
C LYS A 14 12.42 -7.51 -6.54
N LYS A 15 12.91 -8.15 -7.60
CA LYS A 15 13.31 -7.52 -8.87
C LYS A 15 12.56 -8.18 -10.02
N GLY A 16 12.05 -7.40 -10.96
CA GLY A 16 11.37 -7.91 -12.15
C GLY A 16 10.64 -6.84 -12.95
N LYS A 17 10.31 -7.12 -14.21
CA LYS A 17 9.59 -6.19 -15.09
C LYS A 17 8.19 -5.83 -14.57
N TRP A 18 7.55 -6.77 -13.86
CA TRP A 18 6.25 -6.53 -13.22
C TRP A 18 6.32 -5.44 -12.14
N VAL A 19 7.47 -5.27 -11.47
CA VAL A 19 7.67 -4.23 -10.46
C VAL A 19 7.64 -2.83 -11.10
N HIS A 20 8.18 -2.71 -12.32
CA HIS A 20 8.13 -1.47 -13.08
C HIS A 20 6.69 -1.11 -13.46
N MET A 21 5.92 -2.08 -13.94
CA MET A 21 4.50 -1.87 -14.26
C MET A 21 3.68 -1.51 -13.02
N ALA A 22 3.95 -2.18 -11.89
CA ALA A 22 3.32 -1.86 -10.60
C ALA A 22 3.62 -0.42 -10.16
N LYS A 23 4.86 0.05 -10.36
CA LYS A 23 5.28 1.43 -10.06
C LYS A 23 4.50 2.45 -10.90
N ILE A 24 4.45 2.26 -12.22
CA ILE A 24 3.71 3.16 -13.13
C ILE A 24 2.22 3.22 -12.76
N ALA A 25 1.61 2.05 -12.51
CA ALA A 25 0.21 1.98 -12.11
C ALA A 25 -0.03 2.76 -10.82
N PHE A 26 0.84 2.61 -9.81
CA PHE A 26 0.76 3.32 -8.54
C PHE A 26 0.90 4.85 -8.70
N GLU A 27 1.81 5.33 -9.55
CA GLU A 27 2.00 6.77 -9.76
C GLU A 27 0.77 7.42 -10.40
N LYS A 28 0.26 6.82 -11.49
CA LYS A 28 -0.97 7.29 -12.15
C LYS A 28 -2.15 7.26 -11.19
N TYR A 29 -2.24 6.19 -10.42
CA TYR A 29 -3.24 6.01 -9.38
C TYR A 29 -3.21 7.12 -8.33
N PHE A 30 -2.03 7.38 -7.77
CA PHE A 30 -1.83 8.33 -6.68
C PHE A 30 -2.14 9.77 -7.12
N ILE A 31 -1.64 10.20 -8.28
CA ILE A 31 -1.92 11.54 -8.81
C ILE A 31 -3.42 11.70 -9.10
N ARG A 32 -4.07 10.67 -9.66
CA ARG A 32 -5.53 10.68 -9.88
C ARG A 32 -6.30 10.82 -8.56
N LYS A 33 -5.85 10.16 -7.49
CA LYS A 33 -6.45 10.23 -6.15
C LYS A 33 -6.32 11.64 -5.56
N MET A 34 -5.12 12.24 -5.63
CA MET A 34 -4.88 13.61 -5.14
C MET A 34 -5.72 14.65 -5.87
N LYS A 35 -5.86 14.52 -7.20
CA LYS A 35 -6.69 15.44 -8.01
C LYS A 35 -8.19 15.28 -7.73
N LYS A 36 -8.65 14.06 -7.43
CA LYS A 36 -10.09 13.76 -7.25
C LYS A 36 -10.58 14.05 -5.82
N GLY A 37 -9.69 14.16 -4.83
CA GLY A 37 -10.05 14.53 -3.45
C GLY A 37 -10.92 13.51 -2.71
N THR A 38 -11.03 12.26 -3.20
CA THR A 38 -11.90 11.24 -2.59
C THR A 38 -11.13 10.36 -1.61
N SER A 39 -11.60 10.30 -0.37
CA SER A 39 -10.95 9.58 0.73
C SER A 39 -11.06 8.05 0.64
N GLU A 40 -12.16 7.52 0.08
CA GLU A 40 -12.39 6.07 -0.02
C GLU A 40 -12.94 5.67 -1.40
N PRO A 41 -12.08 5.27 -2.33
CA PRO A 41 -12.51 4.67 -3.57
C PRO A 41 -13.08 3.27 -3.34
N LEU A 42 -14.23 2.96 -3.96
CA LEU A 42 -14.92 1.68 -3.79
C LEU A 42 -14.00 0.46 -4.01
N TYR A 43 -13.14 0.49 -5.03
CA TYR A 43 -12.24 -0.61 -5.33
C TYR A 43 -11.17 -0.86 -4.25
N GLU A 44 -10.69 0.16 -3.53
CA GLU A 44 -9.74 -0.04 -2.42
C GLU A 44 -10.43 -0.81 -1.29
N LYS A 45 -11.67 -0.43 -0.96
CA LYS A 45 -12.46 -1.12 0.06
C LYS A 45 -12.70 -2.59 -0.29
N TYR A 46 -13.00 -2.89 -1.56
CA TYR A 46 -13.19 -4.27 -2.02
C TYR A 46 -11.89 -5.07 -2.00
N ILE A 47 -10.78 -4.51 -2.48
CA ILE A 47 -9.47 -5.19 -2.48
C ILE A 47 -9.00 -5.47 -1.05
N LEU A 48 -9.10 -4.47 -0.17
CA LEU A 48 -8.70 -4.62 1.24
C LEU A 48 -9.56 -5.67 1.94
N LYS A 49 -10.89 -5.69 1.69
CA LYS A 49 -11.79 -6.72 2.21
C LYS A 49 -11.46 -8.12 1.70
N MET A 50 -11.12 -8.26 0.41
CA MET A 50 -10.66 -9.55 -0.15
C MET A 50 -9.33 -10.01 0.44
N MET A 51 -8.45 -9.08 0.82
CA MET A 51 -7.19 -9.37 1.50
C MET A 51 -7.34 -9.57 3.02
N GLY A 52 -8.57 -9.55 3.55
CA GLY A 52 -8.85 -9.70 4.99
C GLY A 52 -8.46 -8.50 5.85
N ILE A 53 -8.14 -7.35 5.23
CA ILE A 53 -7.77 -6.12 5.92
C ILE A 53 -9.04 -5.28 6.07
N GLU A 54 -9.72 -5.44 7.20
CA GLU A 54 -10.87 -4.61 7.54
C GLU A 54 -10.42 -3.27 8.11
N LYS A 55 -11.17 -2.21 7.77
CA LYS A 55 -10.97 -0.90 8.40
C LYS A 55 -11.22 -1.07 9.89
N LEU A 56 -10.31 -0.57 10.72
CA LEU A 56 -10.44 -0.64 12.18
C LEU A 56 -11.85 -0.21 12.59
N PRO A 57 -12.54 -0.96 13.46
CA PRO A 57 -13.73 -0.42 14.11
C PRO A 57 -13.26 0.81 14.87
N GLY A 58 -13.64 1.99 14.40
CA GLY A 58 -13.49 3.20 15.21
C GLY A 58 -14.19 2.89 16.52
N LYS A 59 -13.48 3.01 17.65
CA LYS A 59 -14.05 2.81 18.98
C LYS A 59 -15.44 3.46 19.00
N SER A 60 -16.50 2.65 19.01
CA SER A 60 -17.72 3.14 19.63
C SER A 60 -17.34 3.33 21.09
N LYS A 61 -17.84 4.40 21.68
CA LYS A 61 -17.93 4.42 23.14
C LYS A 61 -18.70 3.19 23.62
#